data_AF-A0A2A4T309-F1
#
_entry.id   AF-A0A2A4T309-F1
#
_cell.length_a   1.000
_cell.length_b   1.000
_cell.length_c   1.000
_cell.angle_alpha   90.00
_cell.angle_beta   90.00
_cell.angle_gamma   90.00
#
_symmetry.space_group_name_H-M   'P 1'
#
loop_
_entity.id
_entity.type
_entity.pdbx_description
1 polymer ?
#
loop_
_entity_poly.entity_id
_entity_poly.type
_entity_poly.pdbx_seq_one_letter_code
_entity_poly.pdbx_strand_id
1 'polypeptide(L)'
;MFDLYSPDFWVILGAMILFMVLKTKKNRVSPALRGKQASLLGERLYTRFSRETPLPCLLADGKIYGKDFQERELPELPHNDHCQCYLEKLFQSGEEWFQQGPPLESNDNFDPDNLLPVHRRFLKYYLIAHHPESSDSLKKDYQDLLENVPLDPEIQKQIVDYIHQSQ
;
A
#
# COMPACT_ATOMS: atom_id res chain seq x y z
N MET A 1 -16.25 -10.12 61.74
CA MET A 1 -15.10 -10.95 61.34
C MET A 1 -15.69 -12.05 60.46
N PHE A 2 -15.49 -11.99 59.15
CA PHE A 2 -16.04 -13.02 58.25
C PHE A 2 -15.14 -14.25 58.35
N ASP A 3 -15.67 -15.38 58.80
CA ASP A 3 -14.94 -16.65 58.81
C ASP A 3 -14.75 -17.13 57.38
N LEU A 4 -13.53 -16.95 56.87
CA LEU A 4 -13.08 -17.36 55.54
C LEU A 4 -13.17 -18.88 55.29
N TYR A 5 -13.42 -19.67 56.35
CA TYR A 5 -13.59 -21.12 56.32
C TYR A 5 -15.04 -21.59 56.52
N SER A 6 -16.00 -20.67 56.64
CA SER A 6 -17.40 -21.06 56.69
C SER A 6 -17.85 -21.64 55.33
N PRO A 7 -18.55 -22.79 55.31
CA PRO A 7 -19.00 -23.41 54.06
C PRO A 7 -19.93 -22.49 53.26
N ASP A 8 -20.70 -21.64 53.96
CA ASP A 8 -21.60 -20.66 53.35
C ASP A 8 -20.86 -19.60 52.55
N PHE A 9 -19.66 -19.18 52.99
CA PHE A 9 -18.83 -18.21 52.26
C PHE A 9 -18.40 -18.76 50.90
N TRP A 10 -18.00 -20.03 50.83
CA TRP A 10 -17.57 -20.67 49.58
C TRP A 10 -18.74 -20.89 48.61
N VAL A 11 -19.94 -21.17 49.12
CA VAL A 11 -21.16 -21.28 48.31
C VAL A 11 -21.52 -19.92 47.69
N ILE A 12 -21.49 -18.85 48.48
CA ILE A 12 -21.79 -17.49 48.00
C ILE A 12 -20.73 -17.01 47.00
N LEU A 13 -19.45 -17.23 47.30
CA LEU A 13 -18.34 -16.88 46.41
C LEU A 13 -18.43 -17.64 45.07
N GLY A 14 -18.69 -18.95 45.13
CA GLY A 14 -18.88 -19.78 43.94
C GLY A 14 -20.06 -19.31 43.08
N ALA A 15 -21.19 -18.96 43.71
CA ALA A 15 -22.35 -18.41 43.01
C ALA A 15 -22.05 -17.05 42.36
N MET A 16 -21.28 -16.19 43.03
CA MET A 16 -20.90 -14.87 42.51
C MET A 16 -19.95 -14.97 41.31
N ILE A 17 -18.96 -15.87 41.38
CA ILE A 17 -18.04 -16.15 40.27
C ILE A 17 -18.80 -16.75 39.09
N LEU A 18 -19.68 -17.73 39.33
CA LEU A 18 -20.52 -18.33 38.29
C LEU A 18 -21.40 -17.27 37.60
N PHE A 19 -22.03 -16.39 38.37
CA PHE A 19 -22.84 -15.29 37.85
C PHE A 19 -22.01 -14.33 36.99
N MET A 20 -20.79 -13.96 37.42
CA MET A 20 -19.87 -13.15 36.60
C MET A 20 -19.45 -13.85 35.31
N VAL A 21 -19.18 -15.16 35.34
CA VAL A 21 -18.81 -15.92 34.14
C VAL A 21 -19.98 -16.03 33.15
N LEU A 22 -21.20 -16.25 33.66
CA LEU A 22 -22.41 -16.29 32.83
C LEU A 22 -22.72 -14.91 32.22
N LYS A 23 -22.55 -13.82 32.98
CA LYS A 23 -22.79 -12.47 32.50
C LYS A 23 -21.72 -12.01 31.50
N THR A 24 -20.46 -12.39 31.69
CA THR A 24 -19.38 -12.13 30.73
C THR A 24 -19.55 -12.94 29.44
N LYS A 25 -20.02 -14.20 29.50
CA LYS A 25 -20.39 -14.96 28.29
C LYS A 25 -21.55 -14.30 27.53
N LYS A 26 -22.58 -13.82 28.23
CA LYS A 26 -23.73 -13.12 27.61
C LYS A 26 -23.32 -11.80 26.96
N ASN A 27 -22.38 -11.06 27.54
CA ASN A 27 -21.87 -9.79 27.00
C ASN A 27 -20.75 -9.96 25.95
N ARG A 28 -20.24 -11.18 25.72
CA ARG A 28 -19.25 -11.46 24.67
C ARG A 28 -19.85 -11.57 23.28
N VAL A 29 -21.18 -11.64 23.16
CA VAL A 29 -21.86 -11.38 21.89
C VAL A 29 -22.12 -9.89 21.83
N SER A 30 -21.04 -9.12 21.66
CA SER A 30 -21.18 -7.80 21.06
C SER A 30 -21.98 -8.01 19.79
N PRO A 31 -23.10 -7.30 19.57
CA PRO A 31 -23.70 -7.32 18.25
C PRO A 31 -22.57 -6.91 17.32
N ALA A 32 -22.19 -7.80 16.39
CA ALA A 32 -21.25 -7.43 15.36
C ALA A 32 -21.84 -6.15 14.78
N LEU A 33 -21.22 -5.01 15.09
CA LEU A 33 -21.49 -3.78 14.40
C LEU A 33 -21.36 -4.21 12.95
N ARG A 34 -22.48 -4.28 12.22
CA ARG A 34 -22.47 -4.29 10.77
C ARG A 34 -21.88 -2.93 10.43
N GLY A 35 -20.57 -2.81 10.60
CA GLY A 35 -19.78 -1.73 10.09
C GLY A 35 -20.12 -1.76 8.62
N LYS A 36 -20.74 -0.69 8.13
CA LYS A 36 -20.82 -0.44 6.70
C LYS A 36 -19.44 -0.78 6.17
N GLN A 37 -19.35 -1.79 5.30
CA GLN A 37 -18.10 -2.07 4.60
C GLN A 37 -17.68 -0.75 3.99
N ALA A 38 -16.63 -0.14 4.55
CA ALA A 38 -16.10 1.10 4.03
C ALA A 38 -15.41 0.70 2.73
N SER A 39 -16.12 0.88 1.61
CA SER A 39 -15.54 0.78 0.28
C SER A 39 -14.97 2.15 -0.06
N LEU A 40 -13.67 2.20 -0.30
CA LEU A 40 -13.00 3.41 -0.79
C LEU A 40 -13.12 3.41 -2.32
N LEU A 41 -13.61 4.53 -2.84
CA LEU A 41 -13.73 4.79 -4.27
C LEU A 41 -12.72 5.88 -4.63
N GLY A 42 -11.86 5.58 -5.59
CA GLY A 42 -10.90 6.54 -6.10
C GLY A 42 -10.44 6.19 -7.50
N GLU A 43 -9.48 6.97 -7.98
CA GLU A 43 -8.79 6.74 -9.25
C GLU A 43 -7.30 6.81 -8.98
N ARG A 44 -6.57 5.78 -9.43
CA ARG A 44 -5.11 5.75 -9.34
C ARG A 44 -4.52 6.21 -10.67
N LEU A 45 -3.58 7.13 -10.60
CA LEU A 45 -2.84 7.55 -11.78
C LEU A 45 -1.70 6.57 -12.06
N TYR A 46 -1.68 6.06 -13.27
CA TYR A 46 -0.60 5.25 -13.81
C TYR A 46 0.06 5.99 -14.96
N THR A 47 1.38 5.90 -15.04
CA THR A 47 2.14 6.32 -16.21
C THR A 47 2.76 5.12 -16.92
N ARG A 48 2.86 5.18 -18.24
CA ARG A 48 3.80 4.33 -18.96
C ARG A 48 5.20 4.87 -18.76
N PHE A 49 6.13 3.96 -18.44
CA PHE A 49 7.53 4.30 -18.20
C PHE A 49 8.32 4.13 -19.48
N SER A 50 8.99 5.21 -19.86
CA SER A 50 9.92 5.32 -20.97
C SER A 50 10.99 6.32 -20.56
N ARG A 51 12.10 6.36 -21.30
CA ARG A 51 13.16 7.35 -21.06
C ARG A 51 12.69 8.79 -21.30
N GLU A 52 11.70 8.96 -22.16
CA GLU A 52 11.09 10.25 -22.49
C GLU A 52 9.95 10.63 -21.53
N THR A 53 9.61 9.76 -20.57
CA THR A 53 8.52 10.03 -19.64
C THR A 53 8.87 11.27 -18.82
N PRO A 54 8.04 12.32 -18.88
CA PRO A 54 8.32 13.56 -18.18
C PRO A 54 8.41 13.40 -16.68
N LEU A 55 9.27 14.19 -16.03
CA LEU A 55 9.45 14.18 -14.58
C LEU A 55 8.12 14.35 -13.80
N PRO A 56 7.19 15.26 -14.17
CA PRO A 56 5.91 15.36 -13.48
C PRO A 56 5.09 14.06 -13.52
N CYS A 57 5.16 13.31 -14.62
CA CYS A 57 4.46 12.03 -14.79
C CYS A 57 5.08 10.95 -13.90
N LEU A 58 6.42 10.89 -13.83
CA LEU A 58 7.14 9.96 -12.97
C LEU A 58 6.80 10.21 -11.48
N LEU A 59 6.75 11.48 -11.07
CA LEU A 59 6.42 11.86 -9.69
C LEU A 59 4.96 11.60 -9.33
N ALA A 60 4.04 11.81 -10.28
CA ALA A 60 2.61 11.59 -10.07
C ALA A 60 2.20 10.10 -10.10
N ASP A 61 3.01 9.21 -10.69
CA ASP A 61 2.68 7.78 -10.79
C ASP A 61 2.39 7.14 -9.42
N GLY A 62 1.27 6.42 -9.34
CA GLY A 62 0.81 5.74 -8.13
C GLY A 62 -0.01 6.61 -7.19
N LYS A 63 -0.14 7.93 -7.43
CA LYS A 63 -1.05 8.79 -6.66
C LYS A 63 -2.50 8.33 -6.82
N ILE A 64 -3.23 8.34 -5.71
CA ILE A 64 -4.64 7.95 -5.65
C ILE A 64 -5.46 9.18 -5.32
N TYR A 65 -6.50 9.38 -6.12
CA TYR A 65 -7.37 10.53 -6.07
C TYR A 65 -8.79 10.10 -5.67
N GLY A 66 -9.46 10.90 -4.86
CA GLY A 66 -10.86 10.67 -4.50
C GLY A 66 -11.24 11.34 -3.20
N LYS A 67 -12.54 11.34 -2.88
CA LYS A 67 -13.09 12.06 -1.72
C LYS A 67 -12.48 11.59 -0.39
N ASP A 68 -12.10 10.33 -0.34
CA ASP A 68 -11.57 9.66 0.85
C ASP A 68 -10.02 9.60 0.87
N PHE A 69 -9.35 10.15 -0.15
CA PHE A 69 -7.89 10.16 -0.29
C PHE A 69 -7.29 11.55 0.00
N GLN A 70 -5.96 11.59 0.15
CA GLN A 70 -5.23 12.85 0.37
C GLN A 70 -5.43 13.83 -0.79
N GLU A 71 -5.33 13.31 -2.01
CA GLU A 71 -5.59 14.07 -3.22
C GLU A 71 -7.09 13.92 -3.56
N ARG A 72 -7.85 15.02 -3.44
CA ARG A 72 -9.31 14.96 -3.63
C ARG A 72 -9.76 15.15 -5.06
N GLU A 73 -9.00 15.95 -5.80
CA GLU A 73 -9.32 16.38 -7.16
C GLU A 73 -8.44 15.62 -8.15
N LEU A 74 -9.04 15.20 -9.26
CA LEU A 74 -8.31 14.53 -10.32
C LEU A 74 -7.30 15.49 -10.96
N PRO A 75 -6.12 15.00 -11.35
CA PRO A 75 -5.15 15.83 -12.05
C PRO A 75 -5.63 16.15 -13.46
N GLU A 76 -5.26 17.31 -13.97
CA GLU A 76 -5.46 17.65 -15.38
C GLU A 76 -4.49 16.83 -16.23
N LEU A 77 -5.04 16.04 -17.16
CA LEU A 77 -4.27 15.25 -18.12
C LEU A 77 -4.56 15.74 -19.55
N PRO A 78 -3.55 15.81 -20.43
CA PRO A 78 -2.14 15.47 -20.22
C PRO A 78 -1.36 16.54 -19.42
N HIS A 79 -0.36 16.13 -18.62
CA HIS A 79 0.50 17.07 -17.89
C HIS A 79 1.38 17.93 -18.82
N ASN A 80 1.75 17.40 -19.98
CA ASN A 80 2.50 18.05 -21.06
C ASN A 80 2.40 17.22 -22.36
N ASP A 81 3.05 17.68 -23.42
CA ASP A 81 2.96 17.10 -24.77
C ASP A 81 3.43 15.62 -24.88
N HIS A 82 4.24 15.14 -23.92
CA HIS A 82 4.75 13.76 -23.87
C HIS A 82 4.10 12.92 -22.75
N CYS A 83 3.02 13.40 -22.15
CA CYS A 83 2.36 12.71 -21.04
C CYS A 83 1.60 11.47 -21.55
N GLN A 84 1.93 10.31 -20.97
CA GLN A 84 1.24 9.03 -21.21
C GLN A 84 0.52 8.52 -19.95
N CYS A 85 0.09 9.44 -19.08
CA CYS A 85 -0.64 9.09 -17.87
C CYS A 85 -2.09 8.71 -18.18
N TYR A 86 -2.62 7.75 -17.43
CA TYR A 86 -4.03 7.40 -17.44
C TYR A 86 -4.52 7.13 -16.02
N LEU A 87 -5.82 7.32 -15.83
CA LEU A 87 -6.50 7.08 -14.56
C LEU A 87 -7.19 5.72 -14.62
N GLU A 88 -6.94 4.89 -13.62
CA GLU A 88 -7.62 3.61 -13.43
C GLU A 88 -8.53 3.70 -12.20
N LYS A 89 -9.77 3.25 -12.35
CA LYS A 89 -10.72 3.22 -11.23
C LYS A 89 -10.25 2.23 -10.18
N LEU A 90 -10.13 2.72 -8.95
CA LEU A 90 -9.82 1.94 -7.78
C LEU A 90 -11.09 1.74 -6.96
N PHE A 91 -11.48 0.48 -6.80
CA PHE A 91 -12.46 0.05 -5.80
C PHE A 91 -11.72 -0.83 -4.81
N GLN A 92 -11.60 -0.38 -3.56
CA GLN A 92 -10.95 -1.17 -2.52
C GLN A 92 -11.91 -1.31 -1.34
N SER A 93 -12.22 -2.56 -1.01
CA SER A 93 -12.96 -2.86 0.20
C SER A 93 -12.05 -2.70 1.42
N GLY A 94 -12.64 -2.33 2.58
CA GLY A 94 -11.88 -2.21 3.82
C GLY A 94 -11.08 -3.47 4.18
N GLU A 95 -11.54 -4.65 3.79
CA GLU A 95 -10.82 -5.92 4.01
C GLU A 95 -9.52 -6.01 3.18
N GLU A 96 -9.57 -5.63 1.90
CA GLU A 96 -8.40 -5.61 1.01
C GLU A 96 -7.35 -4.59 1.45
N TRP A 97 -7.76 -3.49 2.09
CA TRP A 97 -6.82 -2.50 2.62
C TRP A 97 -5.97 -3.06 3.77
N PHE A 98 -6.56 -3.86 4.66
CA PHE A 98 -5.86 -4.42 5.82
C PHE A 98 -5.08 -5.71 5.52
N GLN A 99 -5.38 -6.40 4.41
CA GLN A 99 -4.72 -7.66 4.03
C GLN A 99 -3.50 -7.50 3.13
N GLN A 100 -3.20 -6.29 2.62
CA GLN A 100 -1.97 -6.04 1.85
C GLN A 100 -0.75 -6.04 2.77
N GLY A 101 -0.17 -7.23 2.98
CA GLY A 101 1.15 -7.38 3.57
C GLY A 101 2.23 -6.69 2.72
N PRO A 102 3.45 -6.49 3.28
CA PRO A 102 4.54 -5.90 2.53
C PRO A 102 4.81 -6.70 1.25
N PRO A 103 5.19 -6.03 0.14
CA PRO A 103 5.46 -6.73 -1.11
C PRO A 103 6.55 -7.77 -0.86
N LEU A 104 6.25 -9.02 -1.19
CA LEU A 104 7.21 -10.11 -1.20
C LEU A 104 8.33 -9.73 -2.19
N GLU A 105 9.59 -9.97 -1.82
CA GLU A 105 10.68 -9.97 -2.78
C GLU A 105 10.31 -10.92 -3.91
N SER A 106 10.20 -10.43 -5.15
CA SER A 106 9.92 -11.30 -6.30
C SER A 106 11.22 -11.55 -7.05
N ASN A 107 11.70 -12.79 -6.99
CA ASN A 107 12.75 -13.30 -7.88
C ASN A 107 12.19 -13.72 -9.25
N ASP A 108 10.95 -13.32 -9.55
CA ASP A 108 10.31 -13.60 -10.82
C ASP A 108 11.02 -12.80 -11.93
N ASN A 109 11.13 -13.41 -13.11
CA ASN A 109 11.83 -12.80 -14.24
C ASN A 109 11.24 -11.42 -14.60
N PHE A 110 12.11 -10.55 -15.12
CA PHE A 110 11.67 -9.29 -15.70
C PHE A 110 10.81 -9.54 -16.94
N ASP A 111 9.56 -9.07 -16.89
CA ASP A 111 8.64 -9.03 -18.02
C ASP A 111 8.19 -7.57 -18.24
N PRO A 112 8.55 -6.93 -19.37
CA PRO A 112 8.16 -5.55 -19.64
C PRO A 112 6.65 -5.38 -19.86
N ASP A 113 5.95 -6.44 -20.28
CA ASP A 113 4.49 -6.42 -20.48
C ASP A 113 3.74 -6.65 -19.16
N ASN A 114 4.38 -7.30 -18.18
CA ASN A 114 3.81 -7.59 -16.87
C ASN A 114 4.76 -7.21 -15.72
N LEU A 115 4.98 -5.90 -15.56
CA LEU A 115 5.86 -5.37 -14.51
C LEU A 115 5.30 -5.64 -13.12
N LEU A 116 6.03 -6.46 -12.35
CA LEU A 116 5.77 -6.63 -10.92
C LEU A 116 5.94 -5.29 -10.17
N PRO A 117 5.24 -5.10 -9.03
CA PRO A 117 5.30 -3.85 -8.29
C PRO A 117 6.72 -3.43 -7.89
N VAL A 118 7.60 -4.39 -7.58
CA VAL A 118 9.01 -4.13 -7.24
C VAL A 118 9.81 -3.69 -8.48
N HIS A 119 9.61 -4.31 -9.65
CA HIS A 119 10.23 -3.90 -10.91
C HIS A 119 9.78 -2.49 -11.30
N ARG A 120 8.47 -2.22 -11.19
CA ARG A 120 7.88 -0.91 -11.46
C ARG A 120 8.48 0.17 -10.56
N ARG A 121 8.68 -0.14 -9.27
CA ARG A 121 9.30 0.76 -8.29
C ARG A 121 10.76 1.04 -8.65
N PHE A 122 11.55 0.00 -8.93
CA PHE A 122 12.94 0.14 -9.35
C PHE A 122 13.05 1.03 -10.59
N LEU A 123 12.26 0.73 -11.61
CA LEU A 123 12.20 1.47 -12.87
C LEU A 123 11.85 2.96 -12.64
N LYS A 124 10.82 3.24 -11.84
CA LYS A 124 10.44 4.61 -11.48
C LYS A 124 11.61 5.37 -10.84
N TYR A 125 12.26 4.77 -9.83
CA TYR A 125 13.34 5.41 -9.10
C TYR A 125 14.57 5.64 -9.99
N TYR A 126 14.92 4.66 -10.81
CA TYR A 126 16.00 4.77 -11.77
C TYR A 126 15.77 5.93 -12.75
N LEU A 127 14.56 6.01 -13.33
CA LEU A 127 14.20 7.06 -14.28
C LEU A 127 14.27 8.44 -13.63
N ILE A 128 13.77 8.61 -12.40
CA ILE A 128 13.81 9.90 -11.70
C ILE A 128 15.25 10.30 -11.35
N ALA A 129 16.07 9.36 -10.86
CA ALA A 129 17.46 9.61 -10.50
C ALA A 129 18.32 10.02 -11.72
N HIS A 130 17.97 9.55 -12.91
CA HIS A 130 18.70 9.84 -14.15
C HIS A 130 18.01 10.85 -15.07
N HIS A 131 16.88 11.44 -14.65
CA HIS A 131 16.13 12.38 -15.47
C HIS A 131 16.89 13.73 -15.61
N PRO A 132 16.94 14.32 -16.82
CA PRO A 132 17.66 15.58 -17.05
C PRO A 132 17.10 16.76 -16.23
N GLU A 133 15.78 16.79 -16.03
CA GLU A 133 15.08 17.86 -15.28
C GLU A 133 15.08 17.65 -13.75
N SER A 134 15.62 16.54 -13.24
CA SER A 134 15.67 16.31 -11.79
C SER A 134 16.74 17.18 -11.14
N SER A 135 16.40 17.82 -10.01
CA SER A 135 17.37 18.54 -9.17
C SER A 135 18.37 17.57 -8.51
N ASP A 136 19.55 18.05 -8.14
CA ASP A 136 20.57 17.21 -7.50
C ASP A 136 20.10 16.58 -6.17
N SER A 137 19.28 17.30 -5.41
CA SER A 137 18.63 16.77 -4.21
C SER A 137 17.70 15.62 -4.53
N LEU A 138 16.86 15.78 -5.56
CA LEU A 138 15.89 14.77 -5.97
C LEU A 138 16.59 13.52 -6.52
N LYS A 139 17.67 13.73 -7.30
CA LYS A 139 18.49 12.63 -7.81
C LYS A 139 19.08 11.81 -6.66
N LYS A 140 19.61 12.49 -5.64
CA LYS A 140 20.16 11.82 -4.46
C LYS A 140 19.08 11.06 -3.69
N ASP A 141 17.94 11.69 -3.41
CA ASP A 141 16.84 11.05 -2.68
C ASP A 141 16.37 9.76 -3.38
N TYR A 142 16.23 9.81 -4.71
CA TYR A 142 15.81 8.65 -5.48
C TYR A 142 16.91 7.62 -5.72
N GLN A 143 18.19 8.03 -5.71
CA GLN A 143 19.33 7.12 -5.71
C GLN A 143 19.37 6.32 -4.40
N ASP A 144 19.20 6.99 -3.26
CA ASP A 144 19.14 6.34 -1.95
C ASP A 144 17.95 5.36 -1.89
N LEU A 145 16.79 5.73 -2.44
CA LEU A 145 15.63 4.84 -2.54
C LEU A 145 15.88 3.64 -3.46
N LEU A 146 16.60 3.83 -4.57
CA LEU A 146 16.93 2.79 -5.53
C LEU A 146 17.81 1.70 -4.90
N GLU A 147 18.80 2.09 -4.10
CA GLU A 147 19.72 1.18 -3.40
C GLU A 147 19.01 0.29 -2.36
N ASN A 148 17.86 0.74 -1.85
CA ASN A 148 17.06 0.02 -0.88
C ASN A 148 15.92 -0.82 -1.50
N VAL A 149 15.82 -0.89 -2.83
CA VAL A 149 14.83 -1.76 -3.47
C VAL A 149 15.30 -3.22 -3.37
N PRO A 150 14.52 -4.12 -2.74
CA PRO A 150 14.91 -5.52 -2.61
C PRO A 150 14.68 -6.24 -3.94
N LEU A 151 15.67 -6.16 -4.83
CA LEU A 151 15.63 -6.74 -6.17
C LEU A 151 16.98 -7.36 -6.52
N ASP A 152 16.96 -8.56 -7.12
CA ASP A 152 18.18 -9.25 -7.55
C ASP A 152 19.00 -8.39 -8.54
N PRO A 153 20.33 -8.27 -8.36
CA PRO A 153 21.19 -7.49 -9.26
C PRO A 153 21.10 -7.89 -10.74
N GLU A 154 20.83 -9.15 -11.05
CA GLU A 154 20.64 -9.61 -12.42
C GLU A 154 19.38 -9.01 -13.03
N ILE A 155 18.28 -8.98 -12.27
CA ILE A 155 17.02 -8.37 -12.69
C ILE A 155 17.18 -6.85 -12.80
N GLN A 156 17.88 -6.21 -11.87
CA GLN A 156 18.21 -4.78 -11.97
C GLN A 156 18.91 -4.46 -13.30
N LYS A 157 19.90 -5.29 -13.67
CA LYS A 157 20.62 -5.14 -14.94
C LYS A 157 19.69 -5.32 -16.14
N GLN A 158 18.83 -6.34 -16.13
CA GLN A 158 17.85 -6.56 -17.21
C GLN A 158 16.93 -5.35 -17.40
N ILE A 159 16.43 -4.75 -16.30
CA ILE A 159 15.60 -3.55 -16.34
C ILE A 159 16.37 -2.38 -16.97
N VAL A 160 17.61 -2.14 -16.53
CA VAL A 160 18.44 -1.06 -17.07
C VAL A 160 18.72 -1.27 -18.55
N ASP A 161 19.09 -2.48 -18.96
CA ASP A 161 19.35 -2.82 -20.36
C ASP A 161 18.10 -2.59 -21.24
N TYR A 162 16.92 -2.97 -20.74
CA TYR A 162 15.64 -2.72 -21.42
C TYR A 162 15.37 -1.23 -21.66
N ILE A 163 15.63 -0.36 -20.66
CA ILE A 163 15.45 1.10 -20.80
C ILE A 163 16.38 1.67 -21.89
N HIS A 164 17.61 1.16 -21.97
CA HIS A 164 18.58 1.65 -22.97
C HIS A 164 18.28 1.15 -24.39
N GLN A 165 17.62 -0.01 -24.52
CA GLN A 165 17.26 -0.64 -25.79
C GLN A 165 15.93 -0.17 -26.38
N SER A 166 15.00 0.34 -25.56
CA SER A 166 13.64 0.77 -25.97
C SER A 166 13.59 2.12 -26.72
N GLN A 167 14.54 2.33 -27.63
CA GLN A 167 14.68 3.51 -28.52
C GLN A 167 13.75 3.45 -29.72
#